data_AF-A0A2H3D2Z8-F1
#
_entry.id   AF-A0A2H3D2Z8-F1
#
_cell.length_a   1.000
_cell.length_b   1.000
_cell.length_c   1.000
_cell.angle_alpha   90.00
_cell.angle_beta   90.00
_cell.angle_gamma   90.00
#
_symmetry.space_group_name_H-M   'P 1'
#
loop_
_entity.id
_entity.type
_entity.pdbx_description
1 polymer ?
#
loop_
_entity_poly.entity_id
_entity_poly.type
_entity_poly.pdbx_seq_one_letter_code
_entity_poly.pdbx_strand_id
1 'polypeptide(L)'
;MFSCDCTCQYSIKLIEQFKKDYPHLINEMQEPCFAIPLVHVHNHKDDYTYLFACIYSVCLTHFHGETAEHVWPELNALCGQLSQMNRGPHEELIVVHSGFWNHKKLIRMCE
;
A
#
# COMPACT_ATOMS: atom_id res chain seq x y z
N MET A 1 8.69 2.69 -4.25
CA MET A 1 8.58 2.26 -2.85
C MET A 1 7.42 1.28 -2.73
N PHE A 2 7.63 0.15 -2.06
CA PHE A 2 6.60 -0.84 -1.77
C PHE A 2 6.28 -0.80 -0.27
N SER A 3 5.02 -0.52 0.08
CA SER A 3 4.55 -0.45 1.46
C SER A 3 3.38 -1.40 1.67
N CYS A 4 3.53 -2.30 2.64
CA CYS A 4 2.56 -3.34 3.00
C CYS A 4 2.92 -3.89 4.39
N ASP A 5 1.95 -4.46 5.09
CA ASP A 5 2.15 -4.99 6.43
C ASP A 5 3.13 -6.17 6.42
N CYS A 6 3.07 -7.01 5.40
CA CYS A 6 3.95 -8.16 5.26
C CYS A 6 5.17 -7.91 4.35
N THR A 7 5.56 -6.65 4.13
CA THR A 7 6.72 -6.30 3.29
C THR A 7 8.00 -7.01 3.72
N CYS A 8 8.22 -7.19 5.03
CA CYS A 8 9.39 -7.91 5.55
C CYS A 8 9.47 -9.39 5.13
N GLN A 9 8.35 -9.99 4.73
CA GLN A 9 8.32 -11.36 4.20
C GLN A 9 8.60 -11.35 2.69
N TYR A 10 7.98 -10.41 1.96
CA TYR A 10 8.16 -10.29 0.52
C TYR A 10 9.58 -9.87 0.13
N SER A 11 10.20 -8.97 0.89
CA SER A 11 11.53 -8.45 0.61
C SER A 11 12.60 -9.54 0.54
N ILE A 12 12.41 -10.65 1.27
CA ILE A 12 13.38 -11.76 1.35
C ILE A 12 13.60 -12.42 -0.01
N LYS A 13 12.51 -12.70 -0.73
CA LYS A 13 12.55 -13.48 -1.99
C LYS A 13 12.26 -12.66 -3.23
N LEU A 14 11.94 -11.36 -3.10
CA LEU A 14 11.54 -10.52 -4.23
C LEU A 14 12.56 -10.55 -5.37
N ILE A 15 13.85 -10.33 -5.05
CA ILE A 15 14.92 -10.30 -6.06
C ILE A 15 15.09 -11.67 -6.74
N GLU A 16 15.01 -12.77 -5.99
CA GLU A 16 15.12 -14.12 -6.54
C GLU A 16 13.96 -14.45 -7.49
N GLN A 17 12.74 -14.07 -7.10
CA GLN A 17 11.54 -14.24 -7.92
C GLN A 17 11.61 -13.40 -9.19
N PHE A 18 12.01 -12.13 -9.09
CA PHE A 18 12.18 -11.27 -10.25
C PHE A 18 13.27 -11.78 -11.20
N LYS A 19 14.37 -12.34 -10.68
CA LYS A 19 15.42 -12.93 -11.54
C LYS A 19 14.90 -14.12 -12.34
N LYS A 20 13.99 -14.89 -11.75
CA LYS A 20 13.41 -16.08 -12.36
C LYS A 20 12.34 -15.72 -13.39
N ASP A 21 11.38 -14.90 -12.99
CA ASP A 21 10.15 -14.67 -13.75
C ASP A 21 10.23 -13.42 -14.64
N TYR A 22 11.05 -12.43 -14.26
CA TYR A 22 11.17 -11.12 -14.92
C TYR A 22 12.64 -10.65 -15.05
N PRO A 23 13.55 -11.45 -15.64
CA PRO A 23 14.98 -11.14 -15.67
C PRO A 23 15.30 -9.81 -16.38
N HIS A 24 14.44 -9.38 -17.31
CA HIS A 24 14.59 -8.12 -18.04
C HIS A 24 14.36 -6.87 -17.16
N LEU A 25 13.62 -6.99 -16.05
CA LEU A 25 13.31 -5.88 -15.13
C LEU A 25 14.30 -5.77 -13.97
N ILE A 26 15.25 -6.69 -13.83
CA ILE A 26 16.18 -6.70 -12.69
C ILE A 26 17.05 -5.45 -12.63
N ASN A 27 17.45 -4.92 -13.78
CA ASN A 27 18.25 -3.70 -13.84
C ASN A 27 17.46 -2.45 -13.42
N GLU A 28 16.13 -2.50 -13.49
CA GLU A 28 15.23 -1.43 -13.07
C GLU A 28 14.90 -1.51 -11.57
N MET A 29 15.08 -2.69 -10.95
CA MET A 29 15.01 -2.88 -9.50
C MET A 29 16.28 -2.39 -8.78
N GLN A 30 16.64 -1.13 -8.99
CA GLN A 30 17.68 -0.47 -8.20
C GLN A 30 17.13 -0.21 -6.79
N GLU A 31 17.61 -1.00 -5.82
CA GLU A 31 17.30 -0.91 -4.39
C GLU A 31 15.82 -0.61 -4.06
N PRO A 32 14.94 -1.64 -4.10
CA PRO A 32 13.54 -1.44 -3.77
C PRO A 32 13.41 -0.88 -2.34
N CYS A 33 12.93 0.36 -2.24
CA CYS A 33 12.58 0.95 -0.96
C CYS A 33 11.32 0.26 -0.42
N PHE A 34 11.47 -0.39 0.73
CA PHE A 34 10.43 -1.15 1.41
C PHE A 34 10.01 -0.41 2.67
N ALA A 35 8.71 -0.41 2.95
CA ALA A 35 8.23 0.07 4.23
C ALA A 35 7.08 -0.78 4.78
N ILE A 36 6.91 -0.70 6.09
CA ILE A 36 5.77 -1.20 6.82
C ILE A 36 5.09 0.01 7.47
N PRO A 37 3.76 0.17 7.36
CA PRO A 37 3.06 1.26 8.02
C PRO A 37 3.35 1.28 9.52
N LEU A 38 3.45 2.48 10.09
CA LEU A 38 3.97 2.68 11.45
C LEU A 38 3.17 1.92 12.53
N VAL A 39 1.85 1.76 12.35
CA VAL A 39 1.01 0.99 13.28
C VAL A 39 1.34 -0.51 13.22
N HIS A 40 1.66 -1.02 12.04
CA HIS A 40 1.88 -2.45 11.81
C HIS A 40 3.30 -2.89 12.10
N VAL A 41 4.29 -2.01 11.96
CA VAL A 41 5.72 -2.35 12.15
C VAL A 41 6.01 -2.89 13.56
N HIS A 42 5.25 -2.43 14.56
CA HIS A 42 5.36 -2.87 15.95
C HIS A 42 4.99 -4.35 16.17
N ASN A 43 4.24 -4.96 15.26
CA ASN A 43 3.84 -6.36 15.34
C ASN A 43 4.84 -7.30 14.63
N HIS A 44 5.97 -6.77 14.18
CA HIS A 44 7.08 -7.54 13.61
C HIS A 44 8.24 -7.66 14.60
N LYS A 45 9.33 -8.34 14.19
CA LYS A 45 10.55 -8.43 15.00
C LYS A 45 11.06 -7.04 15.35
N ASP A 46 11.58 -6.87 16.57
CA ASP A 46 12.00 -5.55 17.09
C ASP A 46 12.95 -4.80 16.14
N ASP A 47 13.91 -5.51 15.54
CA ASP A 47 14.89 -4.94 14.60
C ASP A 47 14.25 -4.42 13.30
N TYR A 48 13.06 -4.90 12.93
CA TYR A 48 12.39 -4.52 11.69
C TYR A 48 11.85 -3.10 11.74
N THR A 49 11.67 -2.52 12.93
CA THR A 49 11.29 -1.12 13.08
C THR A 49 12.33 -0.21 12.43
N TYR A 50 13.62 -0.46 12.64
CA TYR A 50 14.69 0.36 12.09
C TYR A 50 14.89 0.15 10.58
N LEU A 51 14.51 -1.03 10.08
CA LEU A 51 14.68 -1.40 8.66
C LEU A 51 13.50 -0.98 7.78
N PHE A 52 12.28 -1.01 8.32
CA PHE A 52 11.06 -0.87 7.53
C PHE A 52 10.14 0.26 7.99
N ALA A 53 10.35 0.88 9.15
CA ALA A 53 9.50 2.00 9.52
C ALA A 53 9.78 3.20 8.61
N CYS A 54 8.71 3.81 8.08
CA CYS A 54 8.83 4.94 7.16
C CYS A 54 9.64 6.11 7.76
N ILE A 55 9.64 6.26 9.09
CA ILE A 55 10.35 7.34 9.79
C ILE A 55 11.88 7.27 9.65
N TYR A 56 12.43 6.07 9.39
CA TYR A 56 13.87 5.85 9.23
C TYR A 56 14.30 5.77 7.76
N SER A 57 13.35 5.87 6.82
CA SER A 57 13.62 5.80 5.39
C SER A 57 13.85 7.18 4.79
N VAL A 58 14.91 7.28 3.98
CA VAL A 58 15.28 8.52 3.29
C VAL A 58 14.16 8.92 2.30
N CYS A 59 13.83 10.21 2.25
CA CYS A 59 12.78 10.78 1.39
C CYS A 59 11.34 10.35 1.70
N LEU A 60 11.07 9.76 2.88
CA LEU A 60 9.71 9.50 3.31
C LEU A 60 9.22 10.55 4.31
N THR A 61 8.12 11.21 3.97
CA THR A 61 7.37 12.03 4.92
C THR A 61 6.73 11.14 5.97
N HIS A 62 6.54 11.66 7.17
CA HIS A 62 5.82 10.98 8.25
C HIS A 62 4.45 10.48 7.74
N PHE A 63 4.37 9.17 7.51
CA PHE A 63 3.16 8.51 7.05
C PHE A 63 2.44 7.96 8.28
N HIS A 64 1.32 8.59 8.63
CA HIS A 64 0.49 8.09 9.72
C HIS A 64 -0.19 6.80 9.24
N GLY A 65 0.16 5.66 9.85
CA GLY A 65 -0.24 4.33 9.38
C GLY A 65 -1.74 4.17 9.15
N GLU A 66 -2.57 4.76 10.02
CA GLU A 66 -4.03 4.74 9.90
C GLU A 66 -4.55 5.42 8.61
N THR A 67 -3.78 6.34 8.01
CA THR A 67 -4.24 7.11 6.83
C THR A 67 -4.46 6.23 5.60
N ALA A 68 -3.69 5.14 5.45
CA ALA A 68 -3.93 4.13 4.41
C ALA A 68 -5.29 3.45 4.59
N GLU A 69 -5.73 3.31 5.84
CA GLU A 69 -6.91 2.56 6.25
C GLU A 69 -8.18 3.42 6.27
N HIS A 70 -8.03 4.75 6.23
CA HIS A 70 -9.17 5.68 6.22
C HIS A 70 -10.16 5.44 5.07
N VAL A 71 -9.72 4.82 3.97
CA VAL A 71 -10.58 4.48 2.82
C VAL A 71 -11.35 3.17 3.03
N TRP A 72 -10.91 2.32 3.96
CA TRP A 72 -11.47 0.98 4.17
C TRP A 72 -12.95 0.99 4.52
N PRO A 73 -13.51 1.91 5.34
CA PRO A 73 -14.95 1.94 5.59
C PRO A 73 -15.78 2.10 4.30
N GLU A 74 -15.31 2.93 3.38
CA GLU A 74 -15.96 3.16 2.08
C GLU A 74 -15.80 1.95 1.15
N LEU A 75 -14.59 1.38 1.08
CA LEU A 75 -14.34 0.20 0.26
C LEU A 75 -15.08 -1.04 0.79
N ASN A 76 -15.14 -1.24 2.11
CA ASN A 76 -15.85 -2.35 2.71
C ASN A 76 -17.36 -2.29 2.41
N ALA A 77 -17.95 -1.09 2.37
CA ALA A 77 -19.32 -0.90 1.93
C ALA A 77 -19.51 -1.27 0.45
N LEU A 78 -18.54 -0.94 -0.40
CA LEU A 78 -18.55 -1.25 -1.83
C LEU A 78 -18.25 -2.74 -2.12
N CYS A 79 -17.43 -3.39 -1.29
CA CYS A 79 -17.01 -4.78 -1.47
C CYS A 79 -18.19 -5.76 -1.57
N GLY A 80 -19.28 -5.52 -0.84
CA GLY A 80 -20.49 -6.32 -0.97
C GLY A 80 -21.07 -6.30 -2.39
N GLN A 81 -21.04 -5.14 -3.05
CA GLN A 81 -21.53 -4.96 -4.42
C GLN A 81 -20.55 -5.50 -5.47
N LEU A 82 -19.24 -5.36 -5.21
CA LEU A 82 -18.14 -5.92 -6.03
C LEU A 82 -17.96 -7.43 -5.84
N SER A 83 -18.51 -8.03 -4.78
CA SER A 83 -18.39 -9.48 -4.57
C SER A 83 -19.44 -10.28 -5.35
N GLN A 84 -20.40 -9.60 -5.98
CA GLN A 84 -21.39 -10.27 -6.80
C GLN A 84 -20.77 -10.77 -8.11
N MET A 85 -21.20 -11.93 -8.60
CA MET A 85 -20.78 -12.46 -9.91
C MET A 85 -21.48 -11.72 -11.06
N ASN A 86 -21.42 -10.40 -11.06
CA ASN A 86 -21.88 -9.57 -12.16
C ASN A 86 -20.67 -9.24 -13.06
N ARG A 87 -20.88 -9.23 -14.37
CA ARG A 87 -19.84 -8.85 -15.37
C ARG A 87 -19.55 -7.34 -15.34
N GLY A 88 -19.87 -6.68 -14.23
CA GLY A 88 -19.81 -5.24 -14.06
C GLY A 88 -18.37 -4.74 -13.98
N PRO A 89 -18.15 -3.44 -14.20
CA PRO A 89 -16.81 -2.88 -14.24
C PRO A 89 -16.29 -2.66 -12.81
N HIS A 90 -15.74 -3.72 -12.21
CA HIS A 90 -15.20 -3.68 -10.84
C HIS A 90 -14.17 -2.58 -10.66
N GLU A 91 -13.25 -2.46 -11.62
CA GLU A 91 -12.19 -1.45 -11.58
C GLU A 91 -12.76 -0.03 -11.69
N GLU A 92 -13.69 0.20 -12.62
CA GLU A 92 -14.27 1.54 -12.82
C GLU A 92 -15.03 2.01 -11.58
N LEU A 93 -15.75 1.10 -10.89
CA LEU A 93 -16.44 1.43 -9.64
C LEU A 93 -15.45 1.84 -8.55
N ILE A 94 -14.37 1.08 -8.36
CA ILE A 94 -13.34 1.43 -7.37
C ILE A 94 -12.74 2.80 -7.69
N VAL A 95 -12.44 3.08 -8.96
CA VAL A 95 -11.86 4.35 -9.41
C VAL A 95 -12.80 5.52 -9.14
N VAL A 96 -14.08 5.40 -9.49
CA VAL A 96 -15.08 6.46 -9.28
C VAL A 96 -15.27 6.75 -7.79
N HIS A 97 -15.42 5.71 -6.96
CA HIS A 97 -15.60 5.88 -5.52
C HIS A 97 -14.35 6.49 -4.85
N SER A 98 -13.16 6.05 -5.26
CA SER A 98 -11.89 6.60 -4.76
C SER A 98 -11.72 8.07 -5.16
N GLY A 99 -12.05 8.41 -6.40
CA GLY A 99 -12.02 9.79 -6.90
C GLY A 99 -12.98 10.71 -6.14
N PHE A 100 -14.20 10.25 -5.89
CA PHE A 100 -15.19 11.00 -5.11
C PHE A 100 -14.75 11.20 -3.66
N TRP A 101 -14.20 10.18 -3.02
CA TRP A 101 -13.67 10.27 -1.65
C TRP A 101 -12.50 11.25 -1.56
N ASN A 102 -11.57 11.22 -2.51
CA ASN A 102 -10.47 12.19 -2.61
C ASN A 102 -11.01 13.62 -2.77
N HIS A 103 -12.00 13.83 -3.64
CA HIS A 103 -12.64 15.14 -3.81
C HIS A 103 -13.30 15.64 -2.53
N LYS A 104 -14.05 14.79 -1.82
CA LYS A 104 -14.66 15.11 -0.52
C LYS A 104 -13.63 15.52 0.53
N LYS A 105 -12.47 14.88 0.56
CA LYS A 105 -11.37 15.30 1.45
C LYS A 105 -10.85 16.68 1.07
N LEU A 106 -10.61 16.91 -0.22
CA LEU A 106 -10.06 18.17 -0.70
C LEU A 106 -10.96 19.37 -0.37
N ILE A 107 -12.27 19.26 -0.59
CA ILE A 107 -13.20 20.35 -0.27
C ILE A 107 -13.29 20.61 1.25
N ARG A 108 -13.22 19.56 2.07
CA ARG A 108 -13.31 19.66 3.54
C ARG A 108 -12.02 20.09 4.23
N MET A 109 -10.88 20.06 3.54
CA MET A 109 -9.62 20.61 4.05
C MET A 109 -9.52 22.13 3.83
N CYS A 110 -10.32 22.69 2.93
CA CYS A 110 -10.37 24.12 2.63
C CYS A 110 -11.39 24.89 3.49
N GLU A 111 -12.17 24.18 4.31
CA GLU A 111 -13.10 24.72 5.32
C GLU A 111 -12.46 24.70 6.70
#